data_AF-A0A1Q7ZHD1-F1
#
_entry.id   AF-A0A1Q7ZHD1-F1
#
_cell.length_a   1.000
_cell.length_b   1.000
_cell.length_c   1.000
_cell.angle_alpha   90.00
_cell.angle_beta   90.00
_cell.angle_gamma   90.00
#
_symmetry.space_group_name_H-M   'P 1'
#
loop_
_entity.id
_entity.type
_entity.pdbx_description
1 polymer ?
#
loop_
_entity_poly.entity_id
_entity_poly.type
_entity_poly.pdbx_seq_one_letter_code
_entity_poly.pdbx_strand_id
1 'polypeptide(L)'
;MMVLANNDLGVREPLYPNNIRNKPFFIVNGARDPLYPTRIIDPYIEHYRQGGVTLDYHPQDAGHNTSWWPQVRDVYEAFVRAHPRNPLPDALTWETDGERMHDRAHWLVIDALGKGKDEAASLPDLNDFVGPPAADFGARSIGTRINRIVRGSNAERIGLKEGDTVIRINDEPVRVDTDLSEAFEDFPPGAAITLLVARNNAPVELEGKYEPQIVKPLPKQLFHRSQPSGRVDLTRSGNTVRAVTRGVAAFTLLLSPDQFDFSKPVTVVANGRTAFNGRVRKNLRTLMKWAAADNDRTMLFGAELRIDLTR
;
A
#
# COMPACT_ATOMS: atom_id res chain seq x y z
N MET A 1 2.55 -5.83 -4.42
CA MET A 1 2.25 -5.37 -3.04
C MET A 1 1.53 -6.44 -2.23
N MET A 2 0.39 -6.99 -2.68
CA MET A 2 -0.31 -8.07 -1.96
C MET A 2 0.55 -9.31 -1.69
N VAL A 3 1.37 -9.72 -2.66
CA VAL A 3 2.37 -10.79 -2.46
C VAL A 3 3.30 -10.46 -1.30
N LEU A 4 3.81 -9.22 -1.23
CA LEU A 4 4.73 -8.78 -0.17
C LEU A 4 4.05 -8.60 1.20
N ALA A 5 2.72 -8.55 1.25
CA ALA A 5 1.97 -8.55 2.49
C ALA A 5 1.83 -9.98 3.06
N ASN A 6 2.26 -11.00 2.31
CA ASN A 6 2.33 -12.36 2.80
C ASN A 6 3.49 -12.52 3.79
N ASN A 7 3.16 -12.78 5.06
CA ASN A 7 4.11 -12.98 6.14
C ASN A 7 5.01 -14.21 5.93
N ASP A 8 4.61 -15.17 5.11
CA ASP A 8 5.39 -16.38 4.81
C ASP A 8 6.64 -16.08 3.97
N LEU A 9 6.70 -14.91 3.32
CA LEU A 9 7.86 -14.48 2.55
C LEU A 9 9.04 -14.02 3.44
N GLY A 10 8.83 -13.89 4.75
CA GLY A 10 9.88 -13.47 5.68
C GLY A 10 10.38 -12.04 5.47
N VAL A 11 9.62 -11.18 4.79
CA VAL A 11 9.91 -9.75 4.67
C VAL A 11 9.69 -9.13 6.05
N ARG A 12 10.79 -8.74 6.71
CA ARG A 12 10.78 -8.19 8.08
C ARG A 12 10.86 -6.67 8.13
N GLU A 13 11.31 -6.06 7.03
CA GLU A 13 11.45 -4.61 6.91
C GLU A 13 10.05 -3.98 6.70
N PRO A 14 9.78 -2.82 7.32
CA PRO A 14 8.51 -2.15 7.15
C PRO A 14 8.34 -1.66 5.71
N LEU A 15 7.17 -1.92 5.14
CA LEU A 15 6.82 -1.46 3.79
C LEU A 15 5.93 -0.22 3.85
N TYR A 16 6.22 0.73 2.96
CA TYR A 16 5.54 2.02 2.87
C TYR A 16 4.89 2.19 1.50
N PRO A 17 3.58 1.87 1.36
CA PRO A 17 2.89 1.99 0.07
C PRO A 17 2.83 3.42 -0.47
N ASN A 18 3.09 4.43 0.35
CA ASN A 18 3.23 5.81 -0.13
C ASN A 18 4.40 5.98 -1.11
N ASN A 19 5.43 5.13 -1.03
CA ASN A 19 6.65 5.22 -1.84
C ASN A 19 6.45 4.81 -3.31
N ILE A 20 5.32 4.19 -3.64
CA ILE A 20 4.95 3.89 -5.04
C ILE A 20 4.15 5.01 -5.71
N ARG A 21 3.79 6.08 -4.98
CA ARG A 21 3.19 7.28 -5.58
C ARG A 21 4.18 7.92 -6.57
N ASN A 22 3.64 8.55 -7.61
CA ASN A 22 4.39 9.14 -8.72
C ASN A 22 5.26 8.15 -9.51
N LYS A 23 4.97 6.84 -9.42
CA LYS A 23 5.60 5.80 -10.24
C LYS A 23 4.49 5.08 -11.00
N PRO A 24 4.54 5.03 -12.34
CA PRO A 24 3.52 4.35 -13.12
C PRO A 24 3.73 2.83 -13.01
N PHE A 25 2.64 2.09 -12.77
CA PHE A 25 2.63 0.63 -12.76
C PHE A 25 1.81 0.10 -13.92
N PHE A 26 2.34 -0.91 -14.60
CA PHE A 26 1.60 -1.76 -15.51
C PHE A 26 1.31 -3.08 -14.81
N ILE A 27 0.04 -3.44 -14.66
CA ILE A 27 -0.40 -4.55 -13.84
C ILE A 27 -1.25 -5.49 -14.69
N VAL A 28 -0.90 -6.78 -14.66
CA VAL A 28 -1.66 -7.85 -15.29
C VAL A 28 -2.01 -8.88 -14.22
N ASN A 29 -3.29 -9.23 -14.09
CA ASN A 29 -3.76 -10.22 -13.12
C ASN A 29 -4.70 -11.22 -13.80
N GLY A 30 -4.53 -12.51 -13.49
CA GLY A 30 -5.44 -13.56 -13.95
C GLY A 30 -6.70 -13.63 -13.10
N ALA A 31 -7.88 -13.61 -13.72
CA ALA A 31 -9.17 -13.73 -13.05
C ALA A 31 -9.35 -15.10 -12.37
N ARG A 32 -8.71 -16.15 -12.90
CA ARG A 32 -8.73 -17.52 -12.40
C ARG A 32 -7.43 -17.91 -11.69
N ASP A 33 -6.61 -16.93 -11.30
CA ASP A 33 -5.40 -17.17 -10.53
C ASP A 33 -5.79 -17.82 -9.18
N PRO A 34 -5.30 -19.02 -8.84
CA PRO A 34 -5.65 -19.69 -7.59
C PRO A 34 -5.08 -19.00 -6.34
N LEU A 35 -4.11 -18.10 -6.48
CA LEU A 35 -3.47 -17.40 -5.37
C LEU A 35 -3.96 -15.96 -5.25
N TYR A 36 -4.09 -15.27 -6.40
CA TYR A 36 -4.39 -13.84 -6.45
C TYR A 36 -5.39 -13.50 -7.57
N PRO A 37 -6.61 -14.08 -7.54
CA PRO A 37 -7.62 -13.81 -8.55
C PRO A 37 -8.05 -12.34 -8.51
N THR A 38 -8.51 -11.80 -9.65
CA THR A 38 -8.92 -10.39 -9.77
C THR A 38 -9.96 -9.99 -8.72
N ARG A 39 -10.90 -10.87 -8.34
CA ARG A 39 -11.88 -10.61 -7.27
C ARG A 39 -11.23 -10.17 -5.93
N ILE A 40 -10.05 -10.72 -5.62
CA ILE A 40 -9.29 -10.37 -4.41
C ILE A 40 -8.47 -9.10 -4.65
N ILE A 41 -7.93 -8.91 -5.85
CA ILE A 41 -6.96 -7.86 -6.17
C ILE A 41 -7.61 -6.51 -6.53
N ASP A 42 -8.76 -6.53 -7.19
CA ASP A 42 -9.46 -5.33 -7.68
C ASP A 42 -9.70 -4.27 -6.59
N PRO A 43 -10.13 -4.63 -5.36
CA PRO A 43 -10.24 -3.67 -4.25
C PRO A 43 -8.95 -2.91 -3.95
N TYR A 44 -7.79 -3.58 -4.03
CA TYR A 44 -6.50 -2.97 -3.76
C TYR A 44 -6.03 -2.09 -4.91
N ILE A 45 -6.29 -2.50 -6.16
CA ILE A 45 -6.04 -1.67 -7.34
C ILE A 45 -6.82 -0.36 -7.23
N GLU A 46 -8.10 -0.43 -6.87
CA GLU A 46 -8.92 0.75 -6.73
C GLU A 46 -8.48 1.62 -5.54
N HIS A 47 -8.15 1.03 -4.40
CA HIS A 47 -7.56 1.74 -3.27
C HIS A 47 -6.29 2.52 -3.65
N TYR A 48 -5.36 1.88 -4.36
CA TYR A 48 -4.14 2.54 -4.81
C TYR A 48 -4.42 3.64 -5.86
N ARG A 49 -5.34 3.40 -6.79
CA ARG A 49 -5.78 4.41 -7.77
C ARG A 49 -6.35 5.64 -7.07
N GLN A 50 -7.27 5.45 -6.12
CA GLN A 50 -7.87 6.53 -5.33
C GLN A 50 -6.84 7.27 -4.47
N GLY A 51 -5.84 6.56 -3.95
CA GLY A 51 -4.75 7.16 -3.20
C GLY A 51 -3.62 7.77 -4.04
N GLY A 52 -3.83 7.94 -5.35
CA GLY A 52 -2.95 8.71 -6.24
C GLY A 52 -1.81 7.93 -6.88
N VAL A 53 -1.89 6.59 -6.91
CA VAL A 53 -0.95 5.76 -7.68
C VAL A 53 -1.40 5.69 -9.14
N THR A 54 -0.48 5.92 -10.07
CA THR A 54 -0.73 5.79 -11.51
C THR A 54 -0.67 4.32 -11.90
N LEU A 55 -1.82 3.75 -12.26
CA LEU A 55 -1.98 2.33 -12.58
C LEU A 55 -2.58 2.15 -13.97
N ASP A 56 -1.94 1.33 -14.80
CA ASP A 56 -2.49 0.74 -16.01
C ASP A 56 -2.78 -0.74 -15.75
N TYR A 57 -4.06 -1.10 -15.62
CA TYR A 57 -4.50 -2.40 -15.10
C TYR A 57 -5.23 -3.21 -16.16
N HIS A 58 -4.70 -4.40 -16.44
CA HIS A 58 -5.16 -5.31 -17.49
C HIS A 58 -5.51 -6.70 -16.92
N PRO A 59 -6.72 -6.89 -16.35
CA PRO A 59 -7.17 -8.22 -15.94
C PRO A 59 -7.31 -9.15 -17.16
N GLN A 60 -7.00 -10.44 -16.98
CA GLN A 60 -7.01 -11.46 -18.04
C GLN A 60 -7.83 -12.67 -17.59
N ASP A 61 -8.56 -13.32 -18.52
CA ASP A 61 -9.20 -14.60 -18.24
C ASP A 61 -8.19 -15.77 -18.26
N ALA A 62 -7.25 -15.72 -17.31
CA ALA A 62 -6.15 -16.67 -17.18
C ALA A 62 -5.95 -17.09 -15.72
N GLY A 63 -5.25 -18.19 -15.52
CA GLY A 63 -4.75 -18.63 -14.20
C GLY A 63 -3.41 -17.97 -13.84
N HIS A 64 -2.64 -18.60 -12.94
CA HIS A 64 -1.31 -18.15 -12.52
C HIS A 64 -0.23 -18.45 -13.59
N ASN A 65 -0.34 -17.83 -14.75
CA ASN A 65 0.59 -18.01 -15.88
C ASN A 65 0.64 -16.77 -16.77
N THR A 66 1.46 -16.82 -17.83
CA THR A 66 1.69 -15.72 -18.78
C THR A 66 1.09 -15.99 -20.18
N SER A 67 0.11 -16.88 -20.30
CA SER A 67 -0.53 -17.22 -21.59
C SER A 67 -1.17 -16.02 -22.30
N TRP A 68 -1.48 -14.96 -21.55
CA TRP A 68 -2.01 -13.69 -22.02
C TRP A 68 -0.97 -12.79 -22.73
N TRP A 69 0.32 -13.13 -22.68
CA TRP A 69 1.40 -12.29 -23.21
C TRP A 69 1.19 -11.87 -24.68
N PRO A 70 0.78 -12.75 -25.61
CA PRO A 70 0.57 -12.34 -27.01
C PRO A 70 -0.48 -11.25 -27.19
N GLN A 71 -1.47 -11.12 -26.29
CA GLN A 71 -2.47 -10.04 -26.37
C GLN A 71 -2.02 -8.74 -25.70
N VAL A 72 -1.18 -8.83 -24.67
CA VAL A 72 -0.80 -7.68 -23.83
C VAL A 72 0.53 -7.05 -24.25
N ARG A 73 1.41 -7.78 -24.94
CA ARG A 73 2.78 -7.35 -25.30
C ARG A 73 2.81 -5.95 -25.89
N ASP A 74 2.02 -5.70 -26.94
CA ASP A 74 2.14 -4.45 -27.70
C ASP A 74 1.68 -3.24 -26.86
N VAL A 75 0.69 -3.44 -25.99
CA VAL A 75 0.20 -2.44 -25.02
C VAL A 75 1.24 -2.19 -23.93
N TYR A 76 1.84 -3.24 -23.39
CA TYR A 76 2.93 -3.13 -22.42
C TYR A 76 4.14 -2.38 -23.00
N GLU A 77 4.55 -2.72 -24.22
CA GLU A 77 5.67 -2.03 -24.87
C GLU A 77 5.36 -0.55 -25.13
N ALA A 78 4.12 -0.23 -25.51
CA ALA A 78 3.67 1.16 -25.66
C ALA A 78 3.74 1.90 -24.32
N PHE A 79 3.29 1.26 -23.23
CA PHE A 79 3.42 1.79 -21.88
C PHE A 79 4.88 2.05 -21.51
N VAL A 80 5.79 1.11 -21.73
CA VAL A 80 7.23 1.28 -21.43
C VAL A 80 7.81 2.46 -22.22
N ARG A 81 7.49 2.59 -23.52
CA ARG A 81 7.94 3.72 -24.35
C ARG A 81 7.38 5.07 -23.87
N ALA A 82 6.14 5.09 -23.39
CA ALA A 82 5.47 6.30 -22.90
C ALA A 82 5.94 6.75 -21.51
N HIS A 83 6.57 5.86 -20.73
CA HIS A 83 6.99 6.11 -19.35
C HIS A 83 8.50 5.91 -19.17
N PRO A 84 9.37 6.69 -19.85
CA PRO A 84 10.81 6.62 -19.61
C PRO A 84 11.12 7.01 -18.17
N ARG A 85 12.21 6.47 -17.61
CA ARG A 85 12.71 6.86 -16.28
C ARG A 85 12.90 8.38 -16.23
N ASN A 86 12.28 9.01 -15.23
CA ASN A 86 12.56 10.40 -14.88
C ASN A 86 13.55 10.44 -13.70
N PRO A 87 14.82 10.83 -13.91
CA PRO A 87 15.81 10.89 -12.84
C PRO A 87 15.53 12.02 -11.84
N LEU A 88 14.92 13.12 -12.29
CA LEU A 88 14.70 14.36 -11.53
C LEU A 88 13.22 14.76 -11.55
N PRO A 89 12.32 13.95 -10.95
CA PRO A 89 10.88 14.22 -10.99
C PRO A 89 10.51 15.46 -10.20
N ASP A 90 9.47 16.17 -10.67
CA ASP A 90 8.98 17.38 -10.00
C ASP A 90 8.13 17.08 -8.76
N ALA A 91 7.65 15.84 -8.60
CA ALA A 91 6.91 15.41 -7.43
C ALA A 91 7.52 14.14 -6.83
N LEU A 92 7.63 14.10 -5.50
CA LEU A 92 8.13 12.95 -4.76
C LEU A 92 7.28 12.73 -3.51
N THR A 93 7.08 11.47 -3.18
CA THR A 93 6.65 11.02 -1.86
C THR A 93 7.67 9.99 -1.39
N TRP A 94 8.21 10.20 -0.20
CA TRP A 94 9.09 9.23 0.43
C TRP A 94 8.77 9.10 1.91
N GLU A 95 8.64 7.87 2.37
CA GLU A 95 8.41 7.48 3.74
C GLU A 95 9.42 6.38 4.14
N THR A 96 9.99 6.52 5.32
CA THR A 96 11.06 5.66 5.85
C THR A 96 10.98 5.57 7.37
N ASP A 97 11.51 4.50 7.95
CA ASP A 97 11.76 4.34 9.40
C ASP A 97 13.04 5.04 9.88
N GLY A 98 13.78 5.67 8.98
CA GLY A 98 15.01 6.39 9.31
C GLY A 98 16.24 5.50 9.43
N GLU A 99 16.15 4.23 9.02
CA GLU A 99 17.35 3.42 8.80
C GLU A 99 18.16 3.99 7.62
N ARG A 100 19.46 4.24 7.85
CA ARG A 100 20.36 4.94 6.90
C ARG A 100 20.46 4.28 5.51
N MET A 101 20.06 3.02 5.36
CA MET A 101 20.10 2.34 4.06
C MET A 101 18.95 2.75 3.12
N HIS A 102 17.86 3.33 3.65
CA HIS A 102 16.61 3.56 2.90
C HIS A 102 16.03 4.98 3.10
N ASP A 103 16.90 5.96 3.40
CA ASP A 103 16.50 7.34 3.70
C ASP A 103 16.28 8.24 2.47
N ARG A 104 16.67 7.78 1.28
CA ARG A 104 16.69 8.59 0.05
C ARG A 104 15.77 8.08 -1.05
N ALA A 105 15.07 9.02 -1.69
CA ALA A 105 14.47 8.84 -3.00
C ALA A 105 14.80 10.01 -3.94
N HIS A 106 15.46 9.69 -5.06
CA HIS A 106 15.92 10.67 -6.04
C HIS A 106 16.70 11.81 -5.36
N TRP A 107 16.15 13.02 -5.37
CA TRP A 107 16.76 14.23 -4.86
C TRP A 107 16.29 14.62 -3.45
N LEU A 108 15.62 13.72 -2.73
CA LEU A 108 15.18 13.89 -1.35
C LEU A 108 15.86 12.86 -0.45
N VAL A 109 16.47 13.33 0.64
CA VAL A 109 17.03 12.51 1.73
C VAL A 109 16.33 12.89 3.03
N ILE A 110 15.76 11.92 3.76
CA ILE A 110 15.19 12.14 5.09
C ILE A 110 16.29 11.92 6.13
N ASP A 111 16.87 13.01 6.61
CA ASP A 111 18.07 12.96 7.46
C ASP A 111 17.78 12.55 8.91
N ALA A 112 16.61 12.92 9.43
CA ALA A 112 16.23 12.68 10.81
C ALA A 112 14.72 12.60 10.99
N LEU A 113 14.28 11.57 11.71
CA LEU A 113 12.92 11.46 12.19
C LEU A 113 12.70 12.35 13.43
N GLY A 114 11.46 12.79 13.61
CA GLY A 114 11.04 13.55 14.78
C GLY A 114 9.91 14.52 14.45
N LYS A 115 9.28 15.08 15.48
CA LYS A 115 8.17 16.01 15.31
C LYS A 115 8.67 17.34 14.74
N GLY A 116 8.34 17.61 13.48
CA GLY A 116 8.62 18.88 12.84
C GLY A 116 7.68 19.99 13.33
N LYS A 117 8.15 21.24 13.26
CA LYS A 117 7.32 22.41 13.51
C LYS A 117 6.25 22.54 12.44
N ASP A 118 5.02 22.76 12.89
CA ASP A 118 3.83 22.86 12.05
C ASP A 118 3.65 21.67 11.10
N GLU A 119 4.21 20.49 11.43
CA GLU A 119 4.03 19.27 10.63
C GLU A 119 2.55 18.98 10.38
N ALA A 120 2.26 18.33 9.25
CA ALA A 120 0.88 18.05 8.87
C ALA A 120 0.20 17.23 9.97
N ALA A 121 -0.95 17.73 10.45
CA ALA A 121 -1.76 17.04 11.46
C ALA A 121 -2.12 15.62 11.01
N SER A 122 -2.30 15.42 9.71
CA SER A 122 -2.39 14.10 9.08
C SER A 122 -1.93 14.16 7.62
N LEU A 123 -1.35 13.06 7.16
CA LEU A 123 -1.13 12.75 5.75
C LEU A 123 -1.90 11.45 5.45
N PRO A 124 -2.80 11.40 4.45
CA PRO A 124 -3.50 10.18 4.08
C PRO A 124 -2.50 9.07 3.77
N ASP A 125 -2.63 7.94 4.48
CA ASP A 125 -1.70 6.83 4.37
C ASP A 125 -2.27 5.75 3.43
N LEU A 126 -1.53 5.41 2.36
CA LEU A 126 -1.92 4.28 1.51
C LEU A 126 -1.91 2.94 2.24
N ASN A 127 -1.35 2.88 3.46
CA ASN A 127 -1.43 1.70 4.29
C ASN A 127 -2.80 1.52 4.97
N ASP A 128 -3.57 2.59 5.13
CA ASP A 128 -4.91 2.56 5.71
C ASP A 128 -5.90 2.07 4.65
N PHE A 129 -6.22 0.78 4.67
CA PHE A 129 -7.13 0.17 3.70
C PHE A 129 -8.50 -0.09 4.30
N VAL A 130 -9.53 0.30 3.55
CA VAL A 130 -10.92 -0.08 3.83
C VAL A 130 -11.42 -0.81 2.59
N GLY A 131 -11.75 -2.09 2.75
CA GLY A 131 -12.33 -2.88 1.66
C GLY A 131 -13.72 -2.37 1.26
N PRO A 132 -14.22 -2.79 0.08
CA PRO A 132 -15.60 -2.52 -0.31
C PRO A 132 -16.57 -3.15 0.71
N PRO A 133 -17.83 -2.67 0.77
CA PRO A 133 -18.86 -3.36 1.52
C PRO A 133 -18.92 -4.84 1.12
N ALA A 134 -18.90 -5.72 2.12
CA ALA A 134 -18.86 -7.16 1.92
C ALA A 134 -19.99 -7.85 2.70
N ALA A 135 -20.37 -9.03 2.24
CA ALA A 135 -21.35 -9.86 2.93
C ALA A 135 -20.73 -10.42 4.22
N ASP A 136 -21.37 -10.14 5.35
CA ASP A 136 -20.95 -10.64 6.65
C ASP A 136 -22.00 -11.59 7.22
N PHE A 137 -21.60 -12.85 7.34
CA PHE A 137 -22.41 -13.89 7.97
C PHE A 137 -22.51 -13.72 9.49
N GLY A 138 -21.56 -12.99 10.10
CA GLY A 138 -21.49 -12.70 11.53
C GLY A 138 -20.78 -13.74 12.38
N ALA A 139 -20.04 -14.65 11.76
CA ALA A 139 -19.11 -15.56 12.43
C ALA A 139 -17.68 -15.03 12.35
N ARG A 140 -16.90 -15.18 13.41
CA ARG A 140 -15.43 -14.97 13.40
C ARG A 140 -14.77 -16.26 13.83
N SER A 141 -13.63 -16.60 13.21
CA SER A 141 -12.94 -17.85 13.48
C SER A 141 -11.42 -17.72 13.52
N ILE A 142 -10.80 -18.74 14.12
CA ILE A 142 -9.37 -19.04 13.99
C ILE A 142 -9.31 -20.43 13.37
N GLY A 143 -8.88 -20.52 12.11
CA GLY A 143 -9.13 -21.71 11.28
C GLY A 143 -10.62 -21.99 11.21
N THR A 144 -11.00 -23.25 11.42
CA THR A 144 -12.41 -23.68 11.43
C THR A 144 -13.14 -23.47 12.76
N ARG A 145 -12.45 -23.00 13.80
CA ARG A 145 -13.05 -22.81 15.13
C ARG A 145 -13.62 -21.41 15.29
N ILE A 146 -14.91 -21.33 15.59
CA ILE A 146 -15.60 -20.08 15.90
C ILE A 146 -15.12 -19.54 17.23
N ASN A 147 -14.57 -18.32 17.22
CA ASN A 147 -14.14 -17.63 18.44
C ASN A 147 -15.10 -16.52 18.86
N ARG A 148 -15.95 -16.03 17.94
CA ARG A 148 -16.94 -14.99 18.23
C ARG A 148 -18.15 -15.08 17.30
N ILE A 149 -19.33 -14.81 17.85
CA ILE A 149 -20.57 -14.60 17.08
C ILE A 149 -21.03 -13.14 17.23
N VAL A 150 -21.37 -12.52 16.11
CA VAL A 150 -21.95 -11.18 16.08
C VAL A 150 -23.43 -11.27 16.46
N ARG A 151 -23.85 -10.51 17.47
CA ARG A 151 -25.25 -10.46 17.92
C ARG A 151 -26.16 -9.92 16.82
N GLY A 152 -27.33 -10.55 16.64
CA GLY A 152 -28.32 -10.22 15.61
C GLY A 152 -27.91 -10.65 14.20
N SER A 153 -26.80 -11.38 14.05
CA SER A 153 -26.31 -11.84 12.76
C SER A 153 -27.04 -13.07 12.24
N ASN A 154 -26.78 -13.41 10.98
CA ASN A 154 -27.28 -14.65 10.40
C ASN A 154 -26.69 -15.88 11.09
N ALA A 155 -25.39 -15.87 11.44
CA ALA A 155 -24.74 -16.94 12.19
C ALA A 155 -25.43 -17.20 13.54
N GLU A 156 -25.76 -16.15 14.30
CA GLU A 156 -26.51 -16.29 15.56
C GLU A 156 -27.89 -16.89 15.31
N ARG A 157 -28.61 -16.41 14.29
CA ARG A 157 -29.97 -16.88 13.94
C ARG A 157 -30.03 -18.36 13.57
N ILE A 158 -29.02 -18.87 12.86
CA ILE A 158 -28.96 -20.30 12.51
C ILE A 158 -28.42 -21.17 13.66
N GLY A 159 -28.05 -20.55 14.79
CA GLY A 159 -27.68 -21.25 16.02
C GLY A 159 -26.21 -21.61 16.14
N LEU A 160 -25.31 -20.99 15.36
CA LEU A 160 -23.86 -21.09 15.60
C LEU A 160 -23.51 -20.47 16.95
N LYS A 161 -22.49 -21.04 17.60
CA LYS A 161 -22.02 -20.62 18.93
C LYS A 161 -20.51 -20.49 18.96
N GLU A 162 -20.03 -19.65 19.86
CA GLU A 162 -18.61 -19.58 20.19
C GLU A 162 -18.11 -20.94 20.69
N GLY A 163 -16.95 -21.37 20.20
CA GLY A 163 -16.36 -22.67 20.49
C GLY A 163 -16.73 -23.76 19.49
N ASP A 164 -17.76 -23.58 18.65
CA ASP A 164 -18.07 -24.51 17.56
C ASP A 164 -16.87 -24.64 16.61
N THR A 165 -16.63 -25.85 16.10
CA THR A 165 -15.67 -26.08 15.02
C THR A 165 -16.43 -26.53 13.77
N VAL A 166 -16.35 -25.76 12.69
CA VAL A 166 -17.04 -26.08 11.43
C VAL A 166 -16.31 -27.24 10.74
N ILE A 167 -17.04 -28.32 10.48
CA ILE A 167 -16.52 -29.54 9.84
C ILE A 167 -16.92 -29.59 8.37
N ARG A 168 -18.14 -29.15 8.05
CA ARG A 168 -18.71 -29.22 6.70
C ARG A 168 -19.67 -28.06 6.48
N ILE A 169 -19.66 -27.49 5.28
CA ILE A 169 -20.62 -26.51 4.80
C ILE A 169 -21.31 -27.11 3.57
N ASN A 170 -22.64 -27.22 3.63
CA ASN A 170 -23.44 -28.01 2.71
C ASN A 170 -22.85 -29.41 2.56
N ASP A 171 -22.55 -29.89 1.36
CA ASP A 171 -21.99 -31.23 1.16
C ASP A 171 -20.45 -31.25 1.18
N GLU A 172 -19.80 -30.10 1.37
CA GLU A 172 -18.35 -29.95 1.23
C GLU A 172 -17.63 -29.90 2.58
N PRO A 173 -16.63 -30.77 2.82
CA PRO A 173 -15.83 -30.73 4.03
C PRO A 173 -14.99 -29.45 4.08
N VAL A 174 -14.93 -28.82 5.25
CA VAL A 174 -14.09 -27.64 5.47
C VAL A 174 -12.71 -28.08 5.93
N ARG A 175 -11.68 -27.59 5.26
CA ARG A 175 -10.30 -27.87 5.63
C ARG A 175 -9.88 -26.95 6.77
N VAL A 176 -8.92 -27.40 7.59
CA VAL A 176 -8.45 -26.65 8.77
C VAL A 176 -7.84 -25.29 8.38
N ASP A 177 -7.27 -25.19 7.18
CA ASP A 177 -6.66 -24.00 6.60
C ASP A 177 -7.67 -23.06 5.91
N THR A 178 -8.95 -23.41 5.85
CA THR A 178 -9.98 -22.58 5.22
C THR A 178 -10.29 -21.33 6.05
N ASP A 179 -10.25 -20.15 5.43
CA ASP A 179 -10.87 -18.94 5.98
C ASP A 179 -12.39 -19.07 5.83
N LEU A 180 -13.08 -19.27 6.95
CA LEU A 180 -14.53 -19.43 6.95
C LEU A 180 -15.26 -18.19 6.41
N SER A 181 -14.68 -16.99 6.53
CA SER A 181 -15.30 -15.77 6.01
C SER A 181 -15.42 -15.84 4.49
N GLU A 182 -14.34 -16.26 3.82
CA GLU A 182 -14.31 -16.45 2.38
C GLU A 182 -15.22 -17.62 1.95
N ALA A 183 -15.19 -18.74 2.68
CA ALA A 183 -16.04 -19.89 2.39
C ALA A 183 -17.54 -19.55 2.43
N PHE A 184 -17.94 -18.59 3.28
CA PHE A 184 -19.33 -18.13 3.33
C PHE A 184 -19.67 -17.11 2.24
N GLU A 185 -18.72 -16.33 1.73
CA GLU A 185 -18.97 -15.31 0.69
C GLU A 185 -19.38 -15.92 -0.66
N ASP A 186 -19.05 -17.19 -0.91
CA ASP A 186 -19.39 -17.89 -2.16
C ASP A 186 -20.89 -18.23 -2.29
N PHE A 187 -21.69 -18.08 -1.22
CA PHE A 187 -23.12 -18.37 -1.25
C PHE A 187 -23.96 -17.20 -1.74
N PRO A 188 -24.91 -17.42 -2.68
CA PRO A 188 -25.89 -16.40 -3.02
C PRO A 188 -26.80 -16.07 -1.83
N PRO A 189 -27.13 -14.79 -1.59
CA PRO A 189 -28.12 -14.42 -0.59
C PRO A 189 -29.46 -15.14 -0.81
N GLY A 190 -30.01 -15.73 0.26
CA GLY A 190 -31.22 -16.54 0.26
C GLY A 190 -31.00 -18.04 0.01
N ALA A 191 -29.79 -18.46 -0.35
CA ALA A 191 -29.46 -19.89 -0.54
C ALA A 191 -29.64 -20.67 0.76
N ALA A 192 -30.04 -21.94 0.66
CA ALA A 192 -30.04 -22.85 1.79
C ALA A 192 -28.59 -23.14 2.22
N ILE A 193 -28.36 -23.19 3.53
CA ILE A 193 -27.07 -23.53 4.12
C ILE A 193 -27.25 -24.56 5.24
N THR A 194 -26.45 -25.61 5.17
CA THR A 194 -26.36 -26.66 6.20
C THR A 194 -24.94 -26.71 6.74
N LEU A 195 -24.76 -26.58 8.05
CA LEU A 195 -23.45 -26.64 8.70
C LEU A 195 -23.39 -27.86 9.61
N LEU A 196 -22.35 -28.68 9.46
CA LEU A 196 -21.99 -29.64 10.48
C LEU A 196 -20.88 -29.03 11.35
N VAL A 197 -21.14 -28.90 12.65
CA VAL A 197 -20.16 -28.38 13.60
C VAL A 197 -19.88 -29.41 14.70
N ALA A 198 -18.64 -29.45 15.20
CA ALA A 198 -18.34 -30.05 16.49
C ALA A 198 -18.60 -29.03 17.59
N ARG A 199 -19.54 -29.34 18.48
CA ARG A 199 -19.87 -28.58 19.69
C ARG A 199 -19.67 -29.47 20.90
N ASN A 200 -18.75 -29.10 21.79
CA ASN A 200 -18.38 -29.93 22.94
C ASN A 200 -18.02 -31.38 22.54
N ASN A 201 -17.26 -31.54 21.45
CA ASN A 201 -16.87 -32.83 20.85
C ASN A 201 -18.03 -33.69 20.29
N ALA A 202 -19.26 -33.16 20.21
CA ALA A 202 -20.39 -33.83 19.59
C ALA A 202 -20.75 -33.16 18.26
N PRO A 203 -21.15 -33.92 17.22
CA PRO A 203 -21.65 -33.35 15.97
C PRO A 203 -23.01 -32.69 16.21
N VAL A 204 -23.18 -31.48 15.66
CA VAL A 204 -24.44 -30.73 15.62
C VAL A 204 -24.64 -30.24 14.20
N GLU A 205 -25.78 -30.57 13.61
CA GLU A 205 -26.20 -30.03 12.32
C GLU A 205 -27.05 -28.78 12.53
N LEU A 206 -26.73 -27.73 11.77
CA LEU A 206 -27.44 -26.45 11.79
C LEU A 206 -27.93 -26.17 10.38
N GLU A 207 -29.21 -25.83 10.23
CA GLU A 207 -29.82 -25.54 8.94
C GLU A 207 -30.40 -24.13 8.93
N GLY A 208 -30.36 -23.49 7.76
CA GLY A 208 -30.99 -22.20 7.57
C GLY A 208 -30.81 -21.65 6.17
N LYS A 209 -30.92 -20.32 6.07
CA LYS A 209 -30.63 -19.58 4.85
C LYS A 209 -29.41 -18.68 5.06
N TYR A 210 -28.60 -18.55 4.03
CA TYR A 210 -27.54 -17.57 3.93
C TYR A 210 -28.13 -16.19 3.61
N GLU A 211 -28.41 -15.42 4.65
CA GLU A 211 -28.95 -14.07 4.66
C GLU A 211 -27.92 -13.12 5.32
N PRO A 212 -26.74 -12.93 4.70
CA PRO A 212 -25.69 -12.09 5.27
C PRO A 212 -26.12 -10.62 5.32
N GLN A 213 -25.50 -9.86 6.21
CA GLN A 213 -25.65 -8.41 6.21
C GLN A 213 -24.53 -7.80 5.39
N ILE A 214 -24.84 -6.82 4.53
CA ILE A 214 -23.80 -6.04 3.86
C ILE A 214 -23.24 -5.04 4.87
N VAL A 215 -21.97 -5.22 5.25
CA VAL A 215 -21.29 -4.36 6.21
C VAL A 215 -20.11 -3.67 5.57
N LYS A 216 -19.79 -2.47 6.04
CA LYS A 216 -18.52 -1.82 5.70
C LYS A 216 -17.42 -2.44 6.57
N PRO A 217 -16.36 -3.03 5.97
CA PRO A 217 -15.24 -3.55 6.74
C PRO A 217 -14.59 -2.47 7.60
N LEU A 218 -14.02 -2.88 8.74
CA LEU A 218 -13.20 -1.99 9.54
C LEU A 218 -11.90 -1.66 8.79
N PRO A 219 -11.35 -0.44 8.96
CA PRO A 219 -10.03 -0.12 8.43
C PRO A 219 -8.96 -1.08 8.95
N LYS A 220 -8.09 -1.55 8.06
CA LYS A 220 -6.92 -2.37 8.39
C LYS A 220 -5.65 -1.76 7.81
N GLN A 221 -4.51 -2.05 8.44
CA GLN A 221 -3.21 -1.75 7.85
C GLN A 221 -2.87 -2.82 6.81
N LEU A 222 -2.43 -2.42 5.61
CA LEU A 222 -1.94 -3.37 4.60
C LEU A 222 -0.63 -4.04 5.04
N PHE A 223 0.25 -3.26 5.67
CA PHE A 223 1.54 -3.71 6.19
C PHE A 223 1.66 -3.32 7.66
N HIS A 224 2.04 -4.28 8.51
CA HIS A 224 2.27 -3.99 9.92
C HIS A 224 3.51 -3.09 10.06
N ARG A 225 3.40 -2.05 10.89
CA ARG A 225 4.50 -1.12 11.21
C ARG A 225 4.69 -1.10 12.72
N SER A 226 5.87 -1.50 13.17
CA SER A 226 6.23 -1.53 14.61
C SER A 226 7.07 -0.34 15.04
N GLN A 227 7.68 0.38 14.08
CA GLN A 227 8.54 1.53 14.32
C GLN A 227 7.90 2.83 13.82
N PRO A 228 8.24 3.99 14.42
CA PRO A 228 7.90 5.30 13.87
C PRO A 228 8.45 5.47 12.45
N SER A 229 7.73 6.19 11.60
CA SER A 229 8.19 6.59 10.27
C SER A 229 8.12 8.10 10.07
N GLY A 230 8.93 8.60 9.15
CA GLY A 230 8.85 9.97 8.65
C GLY A 230 8.49 9.96 7.17
N ARG A 231 7.55 10.82 6.78
CA ARG A 231 7.14 11.03 5.39
C ARG A 231 7.35 12.47 4.95
N VAL A 232 7.84 12.64 3.73
CA VAL A 232 7.87 13.92 3.02
C VAL A 232 7.16 13.74 1.68
N ASP A 233 6.10 14.53 1.47
CA ASP A 233 5.49 14.77 0.16
C ASP A 233 5.98 16.11 -0.35
N LEU A 234 6.58 16.16 -1.54
CA LEU A 234 7.06 17.40 -2.13
C LEU A 234 6.68 17.57 -3.59
N THR A 235 6.61 18.84 -3.99
CA THR A 235 6.49 19.29 -5.37
C THR A 235 7.47 20.40 -5.65
N ARG A 236 7.98 20.47 -6.88
CA ARG A 236 8.84 21.52 -7.38
C ARG A 236 8.15 22.26 -8.52
N SER A 237 8.24 23.59 -8.49
CA SER A 237 7.89 24.46 -9.61
C SER A 237 8.97 25.52 -9.76
N GLY A 238 9.76 25.42 -10.84
CA GLY A 238 10.94 26.26 -11.03
C GLY A 238 11.94 26.12 -9.88
N ASN A 239 12.27 27.25 -9.24
CA ASN A 239 13.17 27.29 -8.09
C ASN A 239 12.47 27.13 -6.73
N THR A 240 11.18 26.84 -6.72
CA THR A 240 10.40 26.68 -5.50
C THR A 240 10.10 25.21 -5.24
N VAL A 241 10.42 24.74 -4.04
CA VAL A 241 10.01 23.43 -3.51
C VAL A 241 8.97 23.64 -2.43
N ARG A 242 7.86 22.92 -2.53
CA ARG A 242 6.84 22.86 -1.48
C ARG A 242 6.87 21.45 -0.89
N ALA A 243 7.05 21.34 0.41
CA ALA A 243 7.09 20.09 1.14
C ALA A 243 5.99 20.07 2.22
N VAL A 244 5.37 18.93 2.41
CA VAL A 244 4.48 18.62 3.51
C VAL A 244 5.04 17.38 4.21
N THR A 245 5.23 17.45 5.52
CA THR A 245 5.94 16.43 6.28
C THR A 245 5.12 15.90 7.45
N ARG A 246 5.40 14.65 7.84
CA ARG A 246 4.90 14.01 9.07
C ARG A 246 6.04 13.20 9.67
N GLY A 247 6.37 13.40 10.94
CA GLY A 247 7.40 12.63 11.64
C GLY A 247 8.83 12.87 11.14
N VAL A 248 9.09 14.03 10.52
CA VAL A 248 10.41 14.42 10.01
C VAL A 248 10.94 15.65 10.75
N ALA A 249 12.14 15.53 11.32
CA ALA A 249 12.85 16.62 11.97
C ALA A 249 13.79 17.36 11.02
N ALA A 250 14.39 16.66 10.05
CA ALA A 250 15.23 17.27 9.03
C ALA A 250 15.26 16.44 7.74
N PHE A 251 15.40 17.13 6.62
CA PHE A 251 15.62 16.51 5.31
C PHE A 251 16.60 17.35 4.47
N THR A 252 17.24 16.71 3.49
CA THR A 252 18.14 17.36 2.55
C THR A 252 17.60 17.23 1.13
N LEU A 253 17.64 18.34 0.40
CA LEU A 253 17.38 18.38 -1.04
C LEU A 253 18.70 18.34 -1.81
N LEU A 254 18.82 17.39 -2.74
CA LEU A 254 19.95 17.27 -3.66
C LEU A 254 19.62 18.06 -4.92
N LEU A 255 20.21 19.23 -5.11
CA LEU A 255 19.80 20.15 -6.17
C LEU A 255 20.63 19.91 -7.43
N SER A 256 19.96 19.53 -8.51
CA SER A 256 20.59 19.43 -9.85
C SER A 256 20.53 20.77 -10.58
N PRO A 257 21.61 21.21 -11.26
CA PRO A 257 21.57 22.38 -12.14
C PRO A 257 20.66 22.18 -13.37
N ASP A 258 20.29 20.94 -13.70
CA ASP A 258 19.36 20.64 -14.78
C ASP A 258 17.90 20.87 -14.36
N GLN A 259 17.64 20.93 -13.04
CA GLN A 259 16.31 21.13 -12.46
C GLN A 259 16.13 22.52 -11.81
N PHE A 260 17.21 23.15 -11.37
CA PHE A 260 17.21 24.43 -10.63
C PHE A 260 18.16 25.46 -11.25
N ASP A 261 17.70 26.71 -11.35
CA ASP A 261 18.52 27.85 -11.79
C ASP A 261 19.28 28.44 -10.60
N PHE A 262 20.55 28.06 -10.43
CA PHE A 262 21.37 28.52 -9.31
C PHE A 262 21.75 30.02 -9.37
N SER A 263 21.44 30.73 -10.47
CA SER A 263 21.60 32.19 -10.53
C SER A 263 20.49 32.93 -9.76
N LYS A 264 19.37 32.25 -9.50
CA LYS A 264 18.21 32.76 -8.77
C LYS A 264 18.13 32.14 -7.37
N PRO A 265 17.44 32.80 -6.43
CA PRO A 265 17.14 32.19 -5.15
C PRO A 265 16.37 30.88 -5.34
N VAL A 266 16.68 29.88 -4.51
CA VAL A 266 15.86 28.69 -4.29
C VAL A 266 15.00 28.96 -3.07
N THR A 267 13.72 28.65 -3.15
CA THR A 267 12.77 28.80 -2.05
C THR A 267 12.25 27.43 -1.65
N VAL A 268 12.29 27.14 -0.35
CA VAL A 268 11.69 25.92 0.22
C VAL A 268 10.60 26.33 1.20
N VAL A 269 9.38 25.91 0.90
CA VAL A 269 8.22 26.07 1.79
C VAL A 269 7.90 24.70 2.36
N ALA A 270 8.16 24.49 3.66
CA ALA A 270 7.82 23.26 4.37
C ALA A 270 6.64 23.53 5.30
N ASN A 271 5.59 22.70 5.21
CA ASN A 271 4.39 22.80 6.04
C ASN A 271 3.75 24.21 6.06
N GLY A 272 3.70 24.84 4.89
CA GLY A 272 3.16 26.20 4.73
C GLY A 272 4.10 27.34 5.15
N ARG A 273 5.30 27.03 5.69
CA ARG A 273 6.28 28.03 6.13
C ARG A 273 7.51 28.05 5.24
N THR A 274 8.01 29.24 4.95
CA THR A 274 9.31 29.39 4.27
C THR A 274 10.43 28.92 5.19
N ALA A 275 10.97 27.74 4.90
CA ALA A 275 12.09 27.13 5.63
C ALA A 275 13.44 27.58 5.07
N PHE A 276 13.49 27.95 3.79
CA PHE A 276 14.68 28.50 3.16
C PHE A 276 14.30 29.47 2.01
N ASN A 277 15.04 30.56 1.88
CA ASN A 277 14.99 31.42 0.69
C ASN A 277 16.36 32.05 0.47
N GLY A 278 17.10 31.60 -0.54
CA GLY A 278 18.44 32.09 -0.80
C GLY A 278 19.08 31.46 -2.02
N ARG A 279 20.19 32.03 -2.49
CA ARG A 279 20.98 31.43 -3.57
C ARG A 279 21.76 30.24 -3.05
N VAL A 280 21.82 29.18 -3.85
CA VAL A 280 22.63 28.00 -3.58
C VAL A 280 23.86 28.01 -4.50
N ARG A 281 25.03 27.62 -3.98
CA ARG A 281 26.27 27.58 -4.76
C ARG A 281 26.58 26.15 -5.18
N LYS A 282 27.13 26.01 -6.40
CA LYS A 282 27.66 24.73 -6.88
C LYS A 282 28.78 24.25 -5.96
N ASN A 283 28.81 22.95 -5.69
CA ASN A 283 29.80 22.28 -4.86
C ASN A 283 30.31 21.03 -5.59
N LEU A 284 31.57 21.07 -6.02
CA LEU A 284 32.19 19.96 -6.75
C LEU A 284 32.25 18.67 -5.91
N ARG A 285 32.45 18.78 -4.59
CA ARG A 285 32.48 17.61 -3.70
C ARG A 285 31.11 16.93 -3.67
N THR A 286 30.02 17.70 -3.62
CA THR A 286 28.65 17.17 -3.69
C THR A 286 28.42 16.44 -5.00
N LEU A 287 28.82 17.05 -6.13
CA LEU A 287 28.69 16.43 -7.44
C LEU A 287 29.43 15.10 -7.53
N MET A 288 30.72 15.07 -7.13
CA MET A 288 31.53 13.86 -7.20
C MET A 288 31.02 12.77 -6.25
N LYS A 289 30.56 13.14 -5.04
CA LYS A 289 29.98 12.21 -4.06
C LYS A 289 28.79 11.46 -4.66
N TRP A 290 27.80 12.19 -5.18
CA TRP A 290 26.57 11.56 -5.66
C TRP A 290 26.74 10.91 -7.03
N ALA A 291 27.55 11.49 -7.93
CA ALA A 291 27.88 10.83 -9.19
C ALA A 291 28.53 9.45 -8.98
N ALA A 292 29.41 9.33 -7.98
CA ALA A 292 30.02 8.05 -7.63
C ALA A 292 29.04 7.09 -6.96
N ALA A 293 28.18 7.58 -6.07
CA ALA A 293 27.18 6.75 -5.37
C ALA A 293 26.08 6.23 -6.31
N ASP A 294 25.63 7.06 -7.25
CA ASP A 294 24.51 6.76 -8.14
C ASP A 294 24.94 6.06 -9.43
N ASN A 295 26.17 6.32 -9.88
CA ASN A 295 26.70 5.90 -11.17
C ASN A 295 25.72 6.20 -12.33
N ASP A 296 24.99 7.31 -12.22
CA ASP A 296 23.96 7.74 -13.15
C ASP A 296 24.25 9.16 -13.66
N ARG A 297 24.65 9.27 -14.92
CA ARG A 297 24.96 10.54 -15.57
C ARG A 297 23.75 11.45 -15.78
N THR A 298 22.53 10.91 -15.65
CA THR A 298 21.27 11.65 -15.80
C THR A 298 20.74 12.19 -14.46
N MET A 299 21.39 11.84 -13.35
CA MET A 299 20.98 12.21 -11.99
C MET A 299 22.17 12.83 -11.23
N LEU A 300 22.58 14.03 -11.67
CA LEU A 300 23.74 14.75 -11.12
C LEU A 300 23.32 15.89 -10.19
N PHE A 301 23.89 15.92 -8.98
CA PHE A 301 23.56 16.91 -7.96
C PHE A 301 24.70 17.89 -7.71
N GLY A 302 24.46 19.17 -8.01
CA GLY A 302 25.45 20.23 -7.88
C GLY A 302 25.48 20.89 -6.50
N ALA A 303 24.48 20.65 -5.65
CA ALA A 303 24.43 21.19 -4.29
C ALA A 303 23.55 20.35 -3.36
N GLU A 304 23.80 20.48 -2.06
CA GLU A 304 22.96 19.93 -0.97
C GLU A 304 22.35 21.10 -0.21
N LEU A 305 21.05 21.03 0.03
CA LEU A 305 20.32 22.00 0.84
C LEU A 305 19.60 21.30 1.98
N ARG A 306 20.18 21.38 3.18
CA ARG A 306 19.57 20.83 4.40
C ARG A 306 18.49 21.77 4.94
N ILE A 307 17.35 21.20 5.28
CA ILE A 307 16.19 21.85 5.88
C ILE A 307 15.99 21.27 7.28
N ASP A 308 16.08 22.13 8.29
CA ASP A 308 15.80 21.80 9.69
C ASP A 308 14.38 22.26 10.02
N LEU A 309 13.52 21.31 10.40
CA LEU A 309 12.11 21.56 10.71
C LEU A 309 11.87 21.76 12.20
N THR A 310 12.89 21.67 13.04
CA THR A 310 12.75 21.82 14.49
C THR A 310 12.77 23.28 14.96
N ARG A 311 13.08 24.23 14.04
CA ARG A 311 13.30 25.65 14.34
C ARG A 311 12.10 26.53 14.02
#